data_AF-A0A379W3E6-F1
#
_entry.id   AF-A0A379W3E6-F1
#
_cell.length_a   1.000
_cell.length_b   1.000
_cell.length_c   1.000
_cell.angle_alpha   90.00
_cell.angle_beta   90.00
_cell.angle_gamma   90.00
#
_symmetry.space_group_name_H-M   'P 1'
#
loop_
_entity.id
_entity.type
_entity.pdbx_description
1 polymer ?
#
loop_
_entity_poly.entity_id
_entity_poly.type
_entity_poly.pdbx_seq_one_letter_code
_entity_poly.pdbx_strand_id
1 'polypeptide(L)' 'MEAKRQRKTQGDSQDIWSYQQQAALEWLARQGEQNGFTLREASVDAYRQQQIRREKSRR' A
#
# COMPACT_ATOMS: atom_id res chain seq x y z
N MET A 1 -18.81 -12.97 23.05
CA MET A 1 -18.71 -13.64 21.73
C MET A 1 -17.99 -12.71 20.75
N GLU A 2 -16.68 -12.49 20.90
CA GLU A 2 -15.93 -11.53 20.06
C GLU A 2 -14.69 -12.14 19.37
N ALA A 3 -14.47 -13.45 19.49
CA ALA A 3 -13.32 -14.12 18.88
C ALA A 3 -13.54 -14.55 17.41
N LYS A 4 -14.75 -14.37 16.84
CA LYS A 4 -15.09 -14.86 15.49
C LYS A 4 -14.99 -13.82 14.37
N ARG A 5 -14.77 -12.53 14.68
CA ARG A 5 -14.67 -11.46 13.65
C ARG A 5 -13.24 -11.16 13.19
N GLN A 6 -12.22 -11.45 13.99
CA GLN A 6 -10.84 -11.10 13.64
C GLN A 6 -10.20 -12.01 12.56
N ARG A 7 -10.70 -13.24 12.36
CA ARG A 7 -10.11 -14.17 11.38
C ARG A 7 -10.52 -13.94 9.93
N LYS A 8 -11.65 -13.26 9.66
CA LYS A 8 -12.07 -12.95 8.27
C LYS A 8 -11.28 -11.78 7.68
N THR A 9 -10.96 -10.79 8.50
CA THR A 9 -10.34 -9.55 8.03
C THR A 9 -8.91 -9.74 7.50
N GLN A 10 -8.15 -10.72 7.98
CA GLN A 10 -6.74 -10.86 7.60
C GLN A 10 -6.54 -11.44 6.20
N GLY A 11 -7.37 -12.41 5.79
CA GLY A 11 -7.38 -12.92 4.40
C GLY A 11 -7.86 -11.83 3.43
N ASP A 12 -8.99 -11.19 3.76
CA ASP A 12 -9.54 -10.10 2.96
C ASP A 12 -8.54 -8.92 2.84
N SER A 13 -7.78 -8.59 3.88
CA SER A 13 -6.82 -7.47 3.85
C SER A 13 -5.64 -7.74 2.93
N GLN A 14 -5.14 -8.98 2.87
CA GLN A 14 -4.06 -9.36 1.96
C GLN A 14 -4.54 -9.38 0.49
N ASP A 15 -5.79 -9.83 0.29
CA ASP A 15 -6.43 -9.82 -1.03
C ASP A 15 -6.72 -8.39 -1.50
N ILE A 16 -7.19 -7.51 -0.60
CA ILE A 16 -7.40 -6.09 -0.87
C ILE A 16 -6.08 -5.38 -1.17
N TRP A 17 -5.02 -5.68 -0.43
CA TRP A 17 -3.70 -5.09 -0.67
C TRP A 17 -3.16 -5.46 -2.05
N SER A 18 -3.22 -6.75 -2.40
CA SER A 18 -2.78 -7.27 -3.70
C SER A 18 -3.57 -6.61 -4.84
N TYR A 19 -4.89 -6.47 -4.67
CA TYR A 19 -5.75 -5.77 -5.62
C TYR A 19 -5.37 -4.29 -5.78
N GLN A 20 -5.14 -3.57 -4.68
CA GLN A 20 -4.73 -2.16 -4.71
C GLN A 20 -3.37 -1.96 -5.38
N GLN A 21 -2.41 -2.84 -5.09
CA GLN A 21 -1.11 -2.84 -5.74
C GLN A 21 -1.27 -3.02 -7.25
N GLN A 22 -2.06 -4.00 -7.69
CA GLN A 22 -2.30 -4.23 -9.12
C GLN A 22 -2.96 -3.02 -9.79
N ALA A 23 -4.01 -2.47 -9.18
CA ALA A 23 -4.71 -1.30 -9.71
C ALA A 23 -3.81 -0.06 -9.83
N ALA A 24 -2.91 0.15 -8.86
CA ALA A 24 -1.94 1.24 -8.90
C ALA A 24 -0.90 1.07 -10.02
N LEU A 25 -0.39 -0.16 -10.22
CA LEU A 25 0.54 -0.47 -11.31
C LEU A 25 -0.12 -0.27 -12.69
N GLU A 26 -1.36 -0.75 -12.86
CA GLU A 26 -2.12 -0.57 -14.09
C GLU A 26 -2.40 0.90 -14.40
N TRP A 27 -2.79 1.66 -13.38
CA TRP A 27 -2.97 3.10 -13.53
C TRP A 27 -1.68 3.79 -13.96
N LEU A 28 -0.55 3.45 -13.35
CA LEU A 28 0.76 4.02 -13.69
C LEU A 28 1.22 3.65 -15.11
N ALA A 29 0.99 2.40 -15.53
CA ALA A 29 1.30 1.96 -16.90
C ALA A 29 0.49 2.75 -17.93
N ARG A 30 -0.82 2.93 -17.70
CA ARG A 30 -1.69 3.77 -18.55
C ARG A 30 -1.23 5.22 -18.60
N GLN A 31 -0.75 5.78 -17.49
CA GLN A 31 -0.17 7.12 -17.48
C GLN A 31 1.10 7.18 -18.33
N GLY A 32 1.91 6.12 -18.32
CA GLY A 32 3.07 6.00 -19.22
C GLY A 32 2.68 6.08 -20.69
N GLU A 33 1.73 5.24 -21.11
CA GLU A 33 1.24 5.20 -22.49
C GLU A 33 0.72 6.58 -22.94
N GLN A 34 0.02 7.31 -22.06
CA GLN A 34 -0.50 8.64 -22.35
C GLN A 34 0.58 9.74 -22.40
N ASN A 35 1.69 9.58 -21.68
CA ASN A 35 2.72 10.60 -21.52
C ASN A 35 4.06 10.24 -22.21
N GLY A 36 4.10 9.14 -22.97
CA GLY A 36 5.25 8.76 -23.79
C GLY A 36 6.37 8.03 -23.05
N PHE A 37 6.08 7.36 -21.93
CA PHE A 37 7.04 6.47 -21.25
C PHE A 37 6.46 5.08 -21.02
N THR A 38 7.32 4.07 -20.86
CA THR A 38 6.90 2.71 -20.53
C THR A 38 7.40 2.32 -19.15
N LEU A 39 6.56 1.60 -18.40
CA LEU A 39 6.92 1.14 -17.06
C LEU A 39 7.82 -0.09 -17.19
N ARG A 40 9.07 0.00 -16.71
CA ARG A 40 10.01 -1.14 -16.71
C ARG A 40 9.91 -1.95 -15.42
N GLU A 41 10.04 -1.28 -14.28
CA GLU A 41 9.92 -1.86 -12.94
C GLU A 41 9.31 -0.80 -12.00
N ALA A 42 8.40 -1.21 -11.11
CA ALA A 42 7.81 -0.35 -10.09
C ALA A 42 7.36 -1.16 -8.88
N SER A 43 7.55 -0.61 -7.68
CA SER A 43 6.98 -1.13 -6.43
C SER A 43 5.88 -0.21 -5.94
N VAL A 44 4.82 -0.80 -5.38
CA VAL A 44 3.77 -0.06 -4.66
C VAL A 44 3.98 -0.32 -3.18
N ASP A 45 4.53 0.68 -2.49
CA ASP A 45 4.72 0.63 -1.05
C ASP A 45 3.56 1.34 -0.36
N ALA A 46 3.09 0.76 0.75
CA ALA A 46 2.10 1.44 1.58
C ALA A 46 2.72 2.73 2.13
N TYR A 47 1.98 3.84 2.09
CA TYR A 47 2.40 5.07 2.75
C TYR A 47 2.59 4.79 4.24
N ARG A 48 3.84 4.59 4.65
CA ARG A 48 4.23 4.43 6.03
C ARG A 48 4.51 5.81 6.57
N GLN A 49 3.49 6.43 7.16
CA GLN A 49 3.69 7.66 7.91
C GLN A 49 4.77 7.40 8.96
N GLN A 50 5.96 8.01 8.77
CA GLN A 50 7.02 7.92 9.75
C GLN A 50 6.46 8.52 11.05
N GLN A 51 6.26 7.67 12.05
CA GLN A 51 6.10 8.16 13.41
C GLN A 51 7.45 8.71 13.83
N ILE A 52 7.71 9.99 13.50
CA ILE A 52 8.82 10.74 14.05
C ILE A 52 8.52 10.85 15.54
N ARG A 53 8.97 9.85 16.31
CA ARG A 53 9.01 9.97 17.76
C ARG A 53 10.03 11.05 18.06
N ARG A 54 9.52 12.26 18.26
CA ARG A 54 10.29 13.37 18.81
C ARG A 54 10.63 12.99 20.24
N GLU A 55 11.76 12.32 20.43
CA GLU A 55 12.27 11.95 21.73
C GLU A 55 12.43 13.25 22.54
N LYS A 56 11.56 13.45 23.53
CA LYS A 56 11.72 14.55 24.48
C LYS A 56 12.94 14.19 25.32
N SER A 57 14.12 14.63 24.89
CA SER A 57 15.30 14.73 25.75
C SER A 57 14.92 15.65 26.91
N ARG A 58 14.45 15.06 28.00
CA ARG A 58 14.37 15.74 29.31
C ARG A 58 15.78 15.67 29.87
N ARG A 59 16.56 16.70 29.57
CA ARG A 59 17.67 17.11 30.43
C ARG A 59 17.12 18.03 31.52
#